data_AF-A0A0C1K9C6-F1
#
_entry.id   AF-A0A0C1K9C6-F1
#
_cell.length_a   1.000
_cell.length_b   1.000
_cell.length_c   1.000
_cell.angle_alpha   90.00
_cell.angle_beta   90.00
_cell.angle_gamma   90.00
#
_symmetry.space_group_name_H-M   'P 1'
#
loop_
_entity.id
_entity.type
_entity.pdbx_description
1 polymer ?
#
loop_
_entity_poly.entity_id
_entity_poly.type
_entity_poly.pdbx_seq_one_letter_code
_entity_poly.pdbx_strand_id
1 'polypeptide(L)'
;MQPSYEQLFTENAELRAENAQLKAMVNRLEKVITKLEARMAQLEEQLNQDSKNSSKPPSTDQKANRSLLTKAENRPYHPGASRYLLPASAVTSHEARCLKACPHCYSAMHATDKIFSWQQIELPEIKPLVHQIDLVTSRCPCCH
;
A
#
# COMPACT_ATOMS: atom_id res chain seq x y z
N MET A 1 26.07 38.00 -63.17
CA MET A 1 24.93 37.63 -64.03
C MET A 1 23.67 37.92 -63.23
N GLN A 2 22.73 38.69 -63.79
CA GLN A 2 21.42 38.87 -63.15
C GLN A 2 20.56 37.62 -63.44
N PRO A 3 19.84 37.09 -62.45
CA PRO A 3 18.95 35.95 -62.67
C PRO A 3 17.85 36.31 -63.66
N SER A 4 17.49 35.34 -64.51
CA SER A 4 16.39 35.44 -65.46
C SER A 4 15.05 35.55 -64.72
N TYR A 5 14.07 36.23 -65.32
CA TYR A 5 12.72 36.34 -64.77
C TYR A 5 12.09 34.97 -64.46
N GLU A 6 12.35 33.97 -65.30
CA GLU A 6 11.87 32.60 -65.10
C GLU A 6 12.50 31.95 -63.85
N GLN A 7 13.79 32.20 -63.60
CA GLN A 7 14.50 31.69 -62.41
C GLN A 7 13.95 32.32 -61.13
N LEU A 8 13.65 33.62 -61.15
CA LEU A 8 13.03 34.32 -60.01
C LEU A 8 11.60 33.84 -59.75
N PHE A 9 10.87 33.44 -60.80
CA PHE A 9 9.52 32.90 -60.67
C PHE A 9 9.53 31.51 -60.04
N THR A 10 10.43 30.63 -60.47
CA THR A 10 10.60 29.29 -59.87
C THR A 10 11.03 29.39 -58.41
N GLU A 11 12.01 30.24 -58.11
CA GLU A 11 12.49 30.46 -56.74
C GLU A 11 11.38 31.02 -55.84
N ASN A 12 10.56 31.96 -56.33
CA ASN A 12 9.41 32.46 -55.58
C ASN A 12 8.36 31.38 -55.32
N ALA A 13 8.12 30.48 -56.28
CA ALA A 13 7.17 29.38 -56.11
C ALA A 13 7.66 28.39 -55.04
N GLU A 14 8.95 28.05 -55.05
CA GLU A 14 9.60 27.18 -54.07
C GLU A 14 9.57 27.79 -52.67
N LEU A 15 9.97 29.07 -52.53
CA LEU A 15 9.94 29.79 -51.26
C LEU A 15 8.51 29.90 -50.69
N ARG A 16 7.49 30.04 -51.54
CA ARG A 16 6.09 30.04 -51.11
C ARG A 16 5.63 28.68 -50.63
N ALA A 17 6.06 27.61 -51.30
CA ALA A 17 5.77 26.24 -50.88
C ALA A 17 6.43 25.92 -49.54
N GLU A 18 7.69 26.28 -49.37
CA GLU A 18 8.43 26.12 -48.10
C GLU A 18 7.77 26.92 -46.97
N ASN A 19 7.40 28.18 -47.21
CA ASN A 19 6.69 28.99 -46.24
C ASN A 19 5.34 28.38 -45.83
N ALA A 20 4.61 27.78 -46.76
CA ALA A 20 3.37 27.09 -46.45
C ALA A 20 3.61 25.85 -45.57
N GLN A 21 4.66 25.08 -45.84
CA GLN A 21 5.05 23.92 -45.04
C GLN A 21 5.50 24.34 -43.62
N LEU A 22 6.33 25.37 -43.50
CA LEU A 22 6.78 25.90 -42.21
C LEU A 22 5.60 26.40 -41.37
N LYS A 23 4.66 27.15 -41.97
CA LYS A 23 3.44 27.60 -41.28
C LYS A 23 2.57 26.43 -40.82
N ALA A 24 2.46 25.36 -41.61
CA ALA A 24 1.73 24.17 -41.21
C ALA A 24 2.41 23.46 -40.02
N MET A 25 3.75 23.40 -40.02
CA MET A 25 4.52 22.81 -38.92
C MET A 25 4.39 23.64 -37.63
N VAL A 26 4.51 24.97 -37.71
CA VAL A 26 4.34 25.88 -36.57
C VAL A 26 2.96 25.69 -35.93
N ASN A 27 1.89 25.71 -36.72
CA ASN A 27 0.53 25.45 -36.23
C ASN A 27 0.39 24.08 -35.54
N ARG A 28 1.10 23.06 -36.03
CA ARG A 28 1.09 21.73 -35.42
C ARG A 28 1.80 21.74 -34.07
N LEU A 29 2.97 22.38 -33.99
CA LEU A 29 3.76 22.49 -32.77
C LEU A 29 3.02 23.30 -31.69
N GLU A 30 2.40 24.42 -32.06
CA GLU A 30 1.59 25.23 -31.14
C GLU A 30 0.44 24.41 -30.52
N LYS A 31 -0.27 23.61 -31.33
CA LYS A 31 -1.31 22.69 -30.83
C LYS A 31 -0.77 21.62 -29.88
N VAL A 32 0.46 21.15 -30.10
CA VAL A 32 1.10 20.18 -29.20
C VAL A 32 1.52 20.85 -27.90
N ILE A 33 2.15 22.02 -27.97
CA ILE A 33 2.59 22.81 -26.81
C ILE A 33 1.41 23.13 -25.91
N THR A 34 0.34 23.70 -26.46
CA THR A 34 -0.88 24.02 -25.71
C THR A 34 -1.49 22.79 -25.02
N LYS A 35 -1.50 21.63 -25.70
CA LYS A 35 -1.97 20.37 -25.10
C LYS A 35 -1.05 19.87 -23.97
N LEU A 36 0.26 20.06 -24.12
CA LEU A 36 1.24 19.67 -23.10
C LEU A 36 1.17 20.60 -21.89
N GLU A 37 1.08 21.91 -22.09
CA GLU A 37 0.90 22.90 -21.02
C GLU A 37 -0.38 22.63 -20.22
N ALA A 38 -1.50 22.34 -20.90
CA ALA A 38 -2.75 21.99 -20.22
C ALA A 38 -2.60 20.69 -19.38
N ARG A 39 -1.88 19.69 -19.89
CA ARG A 39 -1.58 18.46 -19.14
C ARG A 39 -0.66 18.71 -17.96
N MET A 40 0.36 19.54 -18.12
CA MET A 40 1.26 19.93 -17.04
C MET A 40 0.50 20.64 -15.93
N ALA A 41 -0.33 21.63 -16.26
CA ALA A 41 -1.16 22.33 -15.28
C ALA A 41 -2.11 21.36 -14.53
N GLN A 42 -2.70 20.39 -15.23
CA GLN A 42 -3.53 19.36 -14.60
C GLN A 42 -2.73 18.45 -13.65
N LEU A 43 -1.53 18.03 -14.05
CA LEU A 43 -0.65 17.19 -13.22
C LEU A 43 -0.09 17.95 -12.02
N GLU A 44 0.26 19.23 -12.18
CA GLU A 44 0.68 20.11 -11.10
C GLU A 44 -0.44 20.33 -10.08
N GLU A 45 -1.67 20.53 -10.54
CA GLU A 45 -2.84 20.63 -9.67
C GLU A 45 -3.08 19.31 -8.89
N GLN A 46 -2.93 18.16 -9.55
CA GLN A 46 -3.02 16.85 -8.88
C GLN A 46 -1.90 16.65 -7.85
N LEU A 47 -0.67 17.05 -8.17
CA LEU A 47 0.46 16.97 -7.24
C LEU A 47 0.30 17.91 -6.05
N ASN A 48 -0.27 19.10 -6.24
CA ASN A 48 -0.61 20.02 -5.15
C ASN A 48 -1.77 19.53 -4.27
N GLN A 49 -2.56 18.58 -4.77
CA GLN A 49 -3.60 17.89 -4.00
C GLN A 49 -3.07 16.66 -3.25
N ASP A 50 -2.00 16.01 -3.72
CA ASP A 50 -1.37 14.86 -3.04
C ASP A 50 -0.32 15.31 -2.00
N SER A 51 -0.76 15.31 -0.74
CA SER A 51 -0.14 15.76 0.51
C SER A 51 1.18 15.08 0.94
N LYS A 52 2.02 14.57 0.03
CA LYS A 52 3.28 13.89 0.40
C LYS A 52 4.54 14.76 0.44
N ASN A 53 4.44 16.04 0.10
CA ASN A 53 5.56 17.00 0.30
C ASN A 53 5.11 18.42 0.70
N SER A 54 3.93 18.56 1.31
CA SER A 54 3.48 19.81 1.90
C SER A 54 3.43 19.60 3.41
N SER A 55 3.98 20.53 4.18
CA SER A 55 4.08 20.53 5.65
C SER A 55 2.74 20.53 6.41
N LYS A 56 1.69 19.93 5.84
CA LYS A 56 0.37 19.76 6.44
C LYS A 56 0.36 18.46 7.26
N PRO A 57 -0.08 18.49 8.52
CA PRO A 57 -0.17 17.29 9.33
C PRO A 57 -1.25 16.34 8.76
N PRO A 58 -1.11 15.01 8.95
CA PRO A 58 -2.02 13.99 8.42
C PRO A 58 -3.46 14.08 8.97
N SER A 59 -3.72 14.98 9.93
CA SER A 59 -5.04 15.28 10.47
C SER A 59 -5.89 16.20 9.60
N THR A 60 -5.30 16.86 8.60
CA THR A 60 -5.97 17.91 7.80
C THR A 60 -6.44 17.41 6.43
N ASP A 61 -6.10 16.18 6.05
CA ASP A 61 -6.66 15.56 4.84
C ASP A 61 -8.15 15.29 5.04
N GLN A 62 -8.98 16.10 4.40
CA GLN A 62 -10.39 15.75 4.20
C GLN A 62 -10.43 14.58 3.24
N LYS A 63 -10.67 13.38 3.78
CA LYS A 63 -10.95 12.20 2.97
C LYS A 63 -12.01 12.57 1.94
N ALA A 64 -11.72 12.35 0.65
CA ALA A 64 -12.73 12.43 -0.39
C ALA A 64 -13.96 11.66 0.09
N ASN A 65 -15.12 12.32 0.11
CA ASN A 65 -16.38 11.67 0.43
C ASN A 65 -16.47 10.43 -0.44
N ARG A 66 -16.41 9.26 0.19
CA ARG A 66 -16.51 7.98 -0.49
C ARG A 66 -17.76 8.08 -1.36
N SER A 67 -17.60 7.89 -2.67
CA SER A 67 -18.73 7.87 -3.57
C SER A 67 -19.80 6.95 -2.98
N LEU A 68 -21.06 7.40 -3.02
CA LEU A 68 -22.23 6.59 -2.68
C LEU A 68 -22.44 5.48 -3.72
N LEU A 69 -21.35 4.80 -4.12
CA LEU A 69 -21.44 3.52 -4.78
C LEU A 69 -22.26 2.65 -3.85
N THR A 70 -23.43 2.23 -4.35
CA THR A 70 -24.26 1.20 -3.76
C THR A 70 -23.34 0.12 -3.23
N LYS A 71 -23.28 0.03 -1.90
CA LYS A 71 -22.46 -0.94 -1.17
C LYS A 71 -22.67 -2.27 -1.89
N ALA A 72 -21.64 -2.82 -2.52
CA ALA A 72 -21.74 -4.13 -3.14
C ALA A 72 -22.22 -5.08 -2.04
N GLU A 73 -23.51 -5.45 -2.10
CA GLU A 73 -24.18 -6.21 -1.04
C GLU A 73 -23.62 -7.62 -0.94
N ASN A 74 -22.87 -8.04 -1.96
CA ASN A 74 -22.21 -9.32 -2.07
C ASN A 74 -20.70 -9.17 -1.99
N ARG A 75 -20.18 -8.71 -0.85
CA ARG A 75 -18.81 -9.10 -0.49
C ARG A 75 -18.86 -10.60 -0.20
N PRO A 76 -18.12 -11.45 -0.93
CA PRO A 76 -18.09 -12.87 -0.64
C PRO A 76 -17.68 -13.06 0.83
N TYR A 77 -18.50 -13.80 1.56
CA TYR A 77 -18.17 -14.20 2.92
C TYR A 77 -16.91 -15.06 2.86
N HIS A 78 -15.83 -14.56 3.43
CA HIS A 78 -14.66 -15.38 3.69
C HIS A 78 -14.86 -16.03 5.05
N PRO A 79 -15.01 -17.36 5.14
CA PRO A 79 -15.03 -18.03 6.43
C PRO A 79 -13.74 -17.67 7.16
N GLY A 80 -13.86 -17.20 8.40
CA GLY A 80 -12.71 -16.89 9.22
C GLY A 80 -11.85 -18.15 9.38
N ALA A 81 -10.55 -18.05 9.11
CA ALA A 81 -9.62 -19.13 9.42
C ALA A 81 -9.29 -19.07 10.92
N SER A 82 -9.93 -19.93 11.72
CA SER A 82 -9.56 -20.13 13.12
C SER A 82 -8.61 -21.32 13.26
N ARG A 83 -7.77 -21.31 14.30
CA ARG A 83 -6.98 -22.50 14.66
C ARG A 83 -7.94 -23.60 15.11
N TYR A 84 -7.66 -24.84 14.69
CA TYR A 84 -8.35 -26.00 15.23
C TYR A 84 -7.95 -26.22 16.69
N LEU A 85 -8.91 -26.67 17.50
CA LEU A 85 -8.63 -27.11 18.86
C LEU A 85 -7.79 -28.38 18.81
N LEU A 86 -6.75 -28.44 19.64
CA LEU A 86 -5.99 -29.64 19.89
C LEU A 86 -6.89 -30.74 20.50
N PRO A 87 -6.60 -32.02 20.26
CA PRO A 87 -7.35 -33.12 20.86
C PRO A 87 -7.26 -33.08 22.39
N ALA A 88 -8.25 -33.66 23.07
CA ALA A 88 -8.31 -33.70 24.53
C ALA A 88 -7.05 -34.33 25.17
N SER A 89 -6.39 -35.26 24.48
CA SER A 89 -5.14 -35.89 24.93
C SER A 89 -3.95 -34.91 25.02
N ALA A 90 -4.00 -33.78 24.33
CA ALA A 90 -2.96 -32.75 24.33
C ALA A 90 -3.27 -31.59 25.31
N VAL A 91 -4.42 -31.64 26.01
CA VAL A 91 -4.83 -30.60 26.96
C VAL A 91 -4.32 -30.94 28.35
N THR A 92 -3.39 -30.14 28.87
CA THR A 92 -2.77 -30.36 30.19
C THR A 92 -3.69 -30.03 31.36
N SER A 93 -4.57 -29.03 31.20
CA SER A 93 -5.55 -28.61 32.22
C SER A 93 -6.80 -28.06 31.54
N HIS A 94 -7.96 -28.31 32.14
CA HIS A 94 -9.25 -27.90 31.60
C HIS A 94 -10.16 -27.38 32.72
N GLU A 95 -10.72 -26.20 32.53
CA GLU A 95 -11.68 -25.58 33.46
C GLU A 95 -12.91 -25.10 32.66
N ALA A 96 -14.10 -25.54 33.08
CA ALA A 96 -15.35 -25.03 32.54
C ALA A 96 -15.87 -23.89 33.41
N ARG A 97 -16.10 -22.71 32.80
CA ARG A 97 -16.63 -21.53 33.49
C ARG A 97 -18.03 -21.20 32.99
N CYS A 98 -18.94 -20.97 33.93
CA CYS A 98 -20.28 -20.47 33.65
C CYS A 98 -20.56 -19.19 34.45
N LEU A 99 -21.30 -18.27 33.84
CA LEU A 99 -21.82 -17.11 34.55
C LEU A 99 -23.00 -17.59 35.42
N LYS A 100 -22.97 -17.26 36.72
CA LYS A 100 -24.05 -17.61 37.66
C LYS A 100 -25.21 -16.62 37.61
N ALA A 101 -24.94 -15.38 37.22
CA ALA A 101 -25.92 -14.31 37.12
C ALA A 101 -25.65 -13.46 35.88
N CYS A 102 -26.73 -12.90 35.32
CA CYS A 102 -26.65 -12.01 34.17
C CYS A 102 -25.92 -10.70 34.55
N PRO A 103 -24.87 -10.28 33.82
CA PRO A 103 -24.16 -9.04 34.14
C PRO A 103 -25.00 -7.77 33.94
N HIS A 104 -26.16 -7.87 33.26
CA HIS A 104 -27.06 -6.74 33.01
C HIS A 104 -28.19 -6.64 34.04
N CYS A 105 -28.91 -7.74 34.32
CA CYS A 105 -30.09 -7.73 35.19
C CYS A 105 -29.96 -8.57 36.47
N TYR A 106 -28.80 -9.18 36.71
CA TYR A 106 -28.48 -10.00 37.90
C TYR A 106 -29.37 -11.23 38.14
N SER A 107 -30.27 -11.55 37.21
CA SER A 107 -31.07 -12.78 37.26
C SER A 107 -30.17 -14.01 37.17
N ALA A 108 -30.56 -15.09 37.85
CA ALA A 108 -29.83 -16.36 37.81
C ALA A 108 -29.74 -16.88 36.38
N MET A 109 -28.55 -17.29 35.96
CA MET A 109 -28.31 -17.89 34.65
C MET A 109 -28.26 -19.41 34.78
N HIS A 110 -28.92 -20.09 33.85
CA HIS A 110 -28.88 -21.55 33.75
C HIS A 110 -27.87 -21.96 32.69
N ALA A 111 -27.13 -23.05 32.95
CA ALA A 111 -26.24 -23.63 31.96
C ALA A 111 -27.05 -24.15 30.76
N THR A 112 -26.46 -24.05 29.57
CA THR A 112 -27.02 -24.62 28.34
C THR A 112 -26.06 -25.67 27.78
N ASP A 113 -26.54 -26.57 26.92
CA ASP A 113 -25.71 -27.61 26.30
C ASP A 113 -24.69 -27.07 25.29
N LYS A 114 -24.74 -25.77 24.96
CA LYS A 114 -23.81 -25.12 24.06
C LYS A 114 -22.56 -24.68 24.83
N ILE A 115 -21.41 -25.25 24.46
CA ILE A 115 -20.10 -24.90 24.99
C ILE A 115 -19.31 -24.15 23.92
N PHE A 116 -18.80 -22.97 24.27
CA PHE A 116 -17.80 -22.27 23.47
C PHE A 116 -16.42 -22.58 24.03
N SER A 117 -15.59 -23.27 23.24
CA SER A 117 -14.26 -23.71 23.66
C SER A 117 -13.17 -22.91 22.96
N TRP A 118 -12.16 -22.51 23.73
CA TRP A 118 -10.89 -21.99 23.23
C TRP A 118 -9.75 -22.61 24.03
N GLN A 119 -8.55 -22.67 23.46
CA GLN A 119 -7.36 -23.16 24.13
C GLN A 119 -6.36 -22.02 24.29
N GLN A 120 -5.92 -21.80 25.52
CA GLN A 120 -4.76 -20.96 25.79
C GLN A 120 -3.53 -21.86 25.79
N ILE A 121 -2.58 -21.57 24.91
CA ILE A 121 -1.33 -22.33 24.76
C ILE A 121 -0.21 -21.42 25.26
N GLU A 122 0.26 -21.68 26.48
CA GLU A 122 1.43 -21.01 27.06
C GLU A 122 2.62 -21.95 27.07
N LEU A 123 3.81 -21.39 26.90
CA LEU A 123 5.04 -22.13 27.10
C LEU A 123 5.37 -22.10 28.60
N PRO A 124 5.65 -23.26 29.23
CA PRO A 124 6.10 -23.25 30.62
C PRO A 124 7.43 -22.51 30.73
N GLU A 125 7.85 -22.22 31.97
CA GLU A 125 9.14 -21.58 32.22
C GLU A 125 10.28 -22.31 31.49
N ILE A 126 10.86 -21.65 30.48
CA ILE A 126 12.00 -22.18 29.72
C ILE A 126 13.27 -21.82 30.48
N LYS A 127 13.99 -22.84 30.94
CA LYS A 127 15.31 -22.65 31.56
C LYS A 127 16.39 -22.57 30.48
N PRO A 128 17.39 -21.68 30.61
CA PRO A 128 18.49 -21.62 29.66
C PRO A 128 19.35 -22.89 29.74
N LEU A 129 19.83 -23.35 28.58
CA LEU A 129 20.90 -24.34 28.50
C LEU A 129 22.23 -23.62 28.76
N VAL A 130 22.85 -23.87 29.92
CA VAL A 130 24.13 -23.26 30.29
C VAL A 130 25.25 -24.23 29.98
N HIS A 131 26.16 -23.83 29.08
CA HIS A 131 27.36 -24.58 28.73
C HIS A 131 28.60 -23.73 29.03
N GLN A 132 29.38 -24.14 30.03
CA GLN A 132 30.63 -23.49 30.39
C GLN A 132 31.80 -24.17 29.67
N ILE A 133 32.67 -23.38 29.05
CA ILE A 133 33.89 -23.85 28.39
C ILE A 133 35.07 -23.17 29.06
N ASP A 134 35.85 -23.95 29.79
CA ASP A 134 37.09 -23.47 30.37
C ASP A 134 38.25 -23.78 29.40
N LEU A 135 38.90 -22.73 28.92
CA LEU A 135 40.14 -22.85 28.16
C LEU A 135 41.30 -22.89 29.15
N VAL A 136 41.95 -24.04 29.24
CA VAL A 136 43.19 -24.16 30.00
C VAL A 136 44.27 -23.40 29.23
N THR A 137 44.91 -22.43 29.88
CA THR A 137 46.03 -21.72 29.29
C THR A 137 47.25 -22.64 29.24
N SER A 138 47.81 -22.80 28.05
CA SER A 138 49.05 -23.56 27.82
C SER A 138 50.10 -22.66 27.19
N ARG A 139 51.38 -22.88 27.54
CA ARG A 139 52.51 -22.21 26.88
C ARG A 139 53.26 -23.21 26.02
N CYS A 140 53.73 -22.81 24.82
CA CYS A 140 54.65 -23.67 24.07
C CYS A 140 55.98 -23.73 24.83
N PRO A 141 56.57 -24.91 25.04
CA PRO A 141 57.93 -25.01 25.57
C PRO A 141 58.98 -24.42 24.61
N CYS A 142 58.62 -24.14 23.36
CA CYS A 142 59.52 -23.76 22.28
C CYS A 142 59.74 -22.25 22.09
N CYS A 143 58.79 -21.40 22.50
CA CYS A 143 58.77 -19.99 22.10
C CYS A 143 58.05 -19.07 23.09
N HIS A 144 58.35 -19.21 24.38
CA HIS A 144 57.81 -18.36 25.45
C HIS A 144 57.49 -16.92 25.04
#